data_AF-A0A9W7CDD2-F1
#
_entry.id   AF-A0A9W7CDD2-F1
#
_cell.length_a   1.000
_cell.length_b   1.000
_cell.length_c   1.000
_cell.angle_alpha   90.00
_cell.angle_beta   90.00
_cell.angle_gamma   90.00
#
_symmetry.space_group_name_H-M   'P 1'
#
loop_
_entity.id
_entity.type
_entity.pdbx_description
1 polymer ?
#
loop_
_entity_poly.entity_id
_entity_poly.type
_entity_poly.pdbx_seq_one_letter_code
_entity_poly.pdbx_strand_id
1 'polypeptide(L)'
;MDCTSITNIDLPMAEVISDSTFSKCTGLSGVKLPNAKTLGSSVFRECTGLESVTLDSAESVGSYFFRSATRLKSFSCTAKTVGDYCFWGCTELRSVNFPEAEKLGERIFYNCKKIKDVNMPKRKDETGAQKRPLEKPKENDIPVVEVGKNFSFQY
;
A
#
# COMPACT_ATOMS: atom_id res chain seq x y z
N MET A 1 5.17 8.02 -20.09
CA MET A 1 4.52 7.29 -21.20
C MET A 1 3.10 7.03 -20.76
N ASP A 2 2.10 7.59 -21.45
CA ASP A 2 0.69 7.32 -21.14
C ASP A 2 0.34 5.94 -21.72
N CYS A 3 0.48 4.90 -20.90
CA CYS A 3 0.18 3.53 -21.26
C CYS A 3 -1.34 3.27 -21.09
N THR A 4 -2.13 3.89 -21.96
CA THR A 4 -3.61 3.80 -21.92
C THR A 4 -4.16 2.51 -22.53
N SER A 5 -3.37 1.78 -23.33
CA SER A 5 -3.80 0.57 -24.03
C SER A 5 -3.46 -0.75 -23.32
N ILE A 6 -2.58 -0.74 -22.31
CA ILE A 6 -2.14 -1.98 -21.65
C ILE A 6 -3.17 -2.37 -20.59
N THR A 7 -3.80 -3.53 -20.76
CA THR A 7 -4.85 -4.02 -19.85
C THR A 7 -4.31 -4.98 -18.79
N ASN A 8 -3.36 -5.83 -19.15
CA ASN A 8 -2.77 -6.81 -18.24
C ASN A 8 -1.25 -6.87 -18.41
N ILE A 9 -0.55 -7.07 -17.30
CA ILE A 9 0.90 -7.23 -17.26
C ILE A 9 1.24 -8.52 -16.51
N ASP A 10 2.08 -9.34 -17.12
CA ASP A 10 2.66 -10.53 -16.51
C ASP A 10 4.18 -10.45 -16.67
N LEU A 11 4.89 -10.24 -15.56
CA LEU A 11 6.36 -10.14 -15.54
C LEU A 11 6.93 -11.22 -14.62
N PRO A 12 7.02 -12.46 -15.10
CA PRO A 12 7.39 -13.59 -14.27
C PRO A 12 8.86 -13.57 -13.83
N MET A 13 9.73 -12.79 -14.48
CA MET A 13 11.16 -12.74 -14.18
C MET A 13 11.63 -11.38 -13.67
N ALA A 14 10.75 -10.39 -13.56
CA ALA A 14 11.17 -9.06 -13.14
C ALA A 14 11.40 -9.03 -11.63
N GLU A 15 12.65 -8.85 -11.22
CA GLU A 15 13.04 -8.71 -9.81
C GLU A 15 12.97 -7.26 -9.32
N VAL A 16 13.21 -6.31 -10.21
CA VAL A 16 13.22 -4.87 -9.90
C VAL A 16 12.20 -4.17 -10.80
N ILE A 17 11.29 -3.41 -10.17
CA ILE A 17 10.38 -2.50 -10.87
C ILE A 17 10.74 -1.08 -10.45
N SER A 18 11.37 -0.33 -11.36
CA SER A 18 11.86 1.02 -11.10
C SER A 18 10.73 2.03 -10.91
N ASP A 19 11.08 3.20 -10.38
CA ASP A 19 10.15 4.28 -10.10
C ASP A 19 9.27 4.63 -11.30
N SER A 20 7.97 4.82 -11.03
CA SER A 20 6.97 5.25 -12.02
C SER A 20 6.83 4.39 -13.28
N THR A 21 7.37 3.16 -13.31
CA THR A 21 7.36 2.26 -14.49
C THR A 21 5.97 2.12 -15.12
N PHE A 22 4.92 1.99 -14.31
CA PHE A 22 3.53 1.86 -14.77
C PHE A 22 2.65 3.04 -14.35
N SER A 23 3.24 4.19 -14.02
CA SER A 23 2.49 5.37 -13.60
C SER A 23 1.53 5.82 -14.72
N LYS A 24 0.29 6.16 -14.35
CA LYS A 24 -0.79 6.58 -15.25
C LYS A 24 -1.23 5.54 -16.28
N CYS A 25 -0.93 4.26 -16.07
CA CYS A 25 -1.51 3.19 -16.89
C CYS A 25 -3.00 3.02 -16.55
N THR A 26 -3.87 3.91 -17.03
CA THR A 26 -5.29 3.93 -16.67
C THR A 26 -6.09 2.76 -17.26
N GLY A 27 -5.59 2.13 -18.33
CA GLY A 27 -6.16 0.91 -18.91
C GLY A 27 -5.80 -0.37 -18.17
N LEU A 28 -4.80 -0.33 -17.29
CA LEU A 28 -4.27 -1.52 -16.61
C LEU A 28 -5.25 -2.00 -15.54
N SER A 29 -5.78 -3.21 -15.70
CA SER A 29 -6.73 -3.82 -14.75
C SER A 29 -6.10 -4.89 -13.87
N GLY A 30 -5.07 -5.59 -14.34
CA GLY A 30 -4.45 -6.70 -13.61
C GLY A 30 -2.95 -6.82 -13.81
N VAL A 31 -2.21 -7.07 -12.72
CA VAL A 31 -0.75 -7.18 -12.73
C VAL A 31 -0.28 -8.41 -11.96
N LYS A 32 0.70 -9.13 -12.50
CA LYS A 32 1.38 -10.24 -11.84
C LYS A 32 2.89 -9.98 -11.76
N LEU A 33 3.42 -9.99 -10.53
CA LEU A 33 4.83 -9.75 -10.21
C LEU A 33 5.34 -10.82 -9.22
N PRO A 34 5.39 -12.11 -9.61
CA PRO A 34 5.68 -13.19 -8.67
C PRO A 34 7.09 -13.13 -8.06
N ASN A 35 8.06 -12.55 -8.78
CA ASN A 35 9.46 -12.51 -8.38
C ASN A 35 9.98 -11.11 -8.05
N ALA A 36 9.14 -10.07 -8.07
CA ALA A 36 9.58 -8.71 -7.80
C ALA A 36 9.97 -8.55 -6.32
N LYS A 37 11.19 -8.09 -6.07
CA LYS A 37 11.77 -7.87 -4.74
C LYS A 37 11.86 -6.38 -4.40
N THR A 38 12.31 -5.58 -5.36
CA THR A 38 12.53 -4.14 -5.18
C THR A 38 11.53 -3.37 -6.02
N LEU A 39 10.61 -2.68 -5.32
CA LEU A 39 9.51 -1.96 -5.93
C LEU A 39 9.67 -0.47 -5.66
N GLY A 40 9.99 0.27 -6.72
CA GLY A 40 10.25 1.70 -6.68
C GLY A 40 9.04 2.55 -6.27
N SER A 41 9.23 3.86 -6.21
CA SER A 41 8.17 4.81 -5.86
C SER A 41 7.21 5.02 -7.03
N SER A 42 5.93 5.27 -6.72
CA SER A 42 4.89 5.64 -7.70
C SER A 42 4.66 4.65 -8.85
N VAL A 43 5.04 3.37 -8.72
CA VAL A 43 4.98 2.39 -9.83
C VAL A 43 3.58 2.28 -10.44
N PHE A 44 2.51 2.23 -9.64
CA PHE A 44 1.11 2.19 -10.09
C PHE A 44 0.35 3.46 -9.72
N ARG A 45 1.04 4.60 -9.62
CA ARG A 45 0.42 5.89 -9.35
C ARG A 45 -0.57 6.22 -10.47
N GLU A 46 -1.78 6.63 -10.12
CA GLU A 46 -2.86 7.01 -11.04
C GLU A 46 -3.26 5.89 -12.04
N CYS A 47 -3.00 4.62 -11.71
CA CYS A 47 -3.57 3.48 -12.42
C CYS A 47 -5.04 3.29 -12.02
N THR A 48 -5.91 4.18 -12.49
CA THR A 48 -7.33 4.23 -12.09
C THR A 48 -8.14 3.01 -12.56
N GLY A 49 -7.64 2.26 -13.55
CA GLY A 49 -8.21 0.99 -14.00
C GLY A 49 -7.85 -0.21 -13.13
N LEU A 50 -6.84 -0.09 -12.26
CA LEU A 50 -6.20 -1.24 -11.62
C LEU A 50 -7.11 -1.85 -10.56
N GLU A 51 -7.50 -3.11 -10.77
CA GLU A 51 -8.39 -3.84 -9.87
C GLU A 51 -7.63 -4.85 -8.99
N SER A 52 -6.59 -5.47 -9.54
CA SER A 52 -5.84 -6.53 -8.88
C SER A 52 -4.34 -6.50 -9.17
N VAL A 53 -3.57 -6.80 -8.12
CA VAL A 53 -2.12 -7.02 -8.21
C VAL A 53 -1.79 -8.27 -7.44
N THR A 54 -1.08 -9.20 -8.08
CA THR A 54 -0.54 -10.40 -7.45
C THR A 54 0.95 -10.19 -7.20
N LEU A 55 1.32 -10.12 -5.92
CA LEU A 55 2.67 -9.98 -5.43
C LEU A 55 2.75 -10.69 -4.07
N ASP A 56 3.43 -11.82 -4.00
CA ASP A 56 3.45 -12.62 -2.76
C ASP A 56 4.39 -12.02 -1.71
N SER A 57 5.60 -11.65 -2.13
CA SER A 57 6.66 -11.11 -1.27
C SER A 57 7.42 -9.99 -1.98
N ALA A 58 7.91 -9.04 -1.20
CA ALA A 58 8.86 -8.03 -1.65
C ALA A 58 9.78 -7.67 -0.48
N GLU A 59 10.92 -7.06 -0.72
CA GLU A 59 11.74 -6.48 0.36
C GLU A 59 11.16 -5.13 0.78
N SER A 60 10.79 -4.32 -0.22
CA SER A 60 10.23 -2.99 -0.03
C SER A 60 9.17 -2.66 -1.07
N VAL A 61 8.19 -1.85 -0.67
CA VAL A 61 7.20 -1.20 -1.53
C VAL A 61 7.42 0.30 -1.39
N GLY A 62 7.78 0.99 -2.47
CA GLY A 62 8.12 2.41 -2.45
C GLY A 62 6.96 3.34 -2.10
N SER A 63 7.28 4.62 -1.89
CA SER A 63 6.29 5.64 -1.57
C SER A 63 5.32 5.87 -2.74
N TYR A 64 4.07 6.22 -2.44
CA TYR A 64 3.01 6.48 -3.43
C TYR A 64 2.72 5.33 -4.41
N PHE A 65 3.12 4.09 -4.10
CA PHE A 65 3.09 2.95 -5.01
C PHE A 65 1.75 2.74 -5.72
N PHE A 66 0.63 2.82 -5.00
CA PHE A 66 -0.75 2.73 -5.49
C PHE A 66 -1.51 4.05 -5.39
N ARG A 67 -0.82 5.19 -5.30
CA ARG A 67 -1.49 6.48 -5.13
C ARG A 67 -2.54 6.68 -6.23
N SER A 68 -3.79 6.92 -5.84
CA SER A 68 -4.94 7.12 -6.73
C SER A 68 -5.27 5.91 -7.63
N ALA A 69 -4.90 4.68 -7.25
CA ALA A 69 -5.42 3.45 -7.85
C ALA A 69 -6.86 3.21 -7.36
N THR A 70 -7.80 4.01 -7.86
CA THR A 70 -9.15 4.17 -7.29
C THR A 70 -9.99 2.90 -7.34
N ARG A 71 -9.71 1.94 -8.24
CA ARG A 71 -10.44 0.68 -8.39
C ARG A 71 -9.82 -0.50 -7.62
N LEU A 72 -8.66 -0.32 -7.00
CA LEU A 72 -7.99 -1.41 -6.28
C LEU A 72 -8.82 -1.78 -5.04
N LYS A 73 -9.29 -3.03 -4.97
CA LYS A 73 -10.21 -3.49 -3.91
C LYS A 73 -9.48 -4.09 -2.72
N SER A 74 -8.37 -4.75 -2.98
CA SER A 74 -7.56 -5.41 -1.94
C SER A 74 -6.12 -5.52 -2.36
N PHE A 75 -5.21 -5.56 -1.39
CA PHE A 75 -3.80 -5.82 -1.62
C PHE A 75 -3.20 -6.64 -0.48
N SER A 76 -2.32 -7.59 -0.80
CA SER A 76 -1.64 -8.42 0.18
C SER A 76 -0.22 -8.70 -0.31
N CYS A 77 0.79 -8.49 0.54
CA CYS A 77 2.14 -8.99 0.33
C CYS A 77 2.94 -9.03 1.65
N THR A 78 4.04 -9.78 1.70
CA THR A 78 4.90 -9.90 2.89
C THR A 78 6.06 -8.88 2.94
N ALA A 79 5.87 -7.67 2.41
CA ALA A 79 6.93 -6.66 2.36
C ALA A 79 7.43 -6.22 3.75
N LYS A 80 8.75 -6.07 3.91
CA LYS A 80 9.37 -5.56 5.15
C LYS A 80 9.24 -4.04 5.30
N THR A 81 9.28 -3.31 4.20
CA THR A 81 9.14 -1.85 4.21
C THR A 81 8.00 -1.41 3.30
N VAL A 82 7.13 -0.54 3.81
CA VAL A 82 6.06 0.11 3.03
C VAL A 82 6.28 1.62 3.09
N GLY A 83 6.42 2.28 1.95
CA GLY A 83 6.68 3.71 1.85
C GLY A 83 5.48 4.60 2.17
N ASP A 84 5.75 5.90 2.28
CA ASP A 84 4.75 6.91 2.62
C ASP A 84 3.65 6.99 1.57
N TYR A 85 2.43 7.29 2.00
CA TYR A 85 1.27 7.51 1.11
C TYR A 85 1.02 6.37 0.10
N CYS A 86 1.49 5.15 0.39
CA CYS A 86 1.49 4.02 -0.54
C CYS A 86 0.11 3.78 -1.20
N PHE A 87 -0.98 3.88 -0.45
CA PHE A 87 -2.35 3.72 -0.95
C PHE A 87 -3.14 5.04 -0.97
N TRP A 88 -2.48 6.21 -0.94
CA TRP A 88 -3.20 7.49 -0.89
C TRP A 88 -4.26 7.60 -2.00
N GLY A 89 -5.54 7.75 -1.62
CA GLY A 89 -6.64 7.93 -2.57
C GLY A 89 -7.14 6.64 -3.23
N CYS A 90 -6.78 5.46 -2.73
CA CYS A 90 -7.41 4.20 -3.13
C CYS A 90 -8.83 4.10 -2.56
N THR A 91 -9.79 4.71 -3.24
CA THR A 91 -11.15 4.91 -2.72
C THR A 91 -11.98 3.63 -2.63
N GLU A 92 -11.72 2.61 -3.46
CA GLU A 92 -12.37 1.30 -3.40
C GLU A 92 -11.64 0.26 -2.52
N LEU A 93 -10.50 0.61 -1.93
CA LEU A 93 -9.69 -0.32 -1.15
C LEU A 93 -10.40 -0.71 0.14
N ARG A 94 -10.68 -2.00 0.30
CA ARG A 94 -11.40 -2.59 1.44
C ARG A 94 -10.49 -3.32 2.40
N SER A 95 -9.51 -4.04 1.85
CA SER A 95 -8.64 -4.95 2.62
C SER A 95 -7.17 -4.79 2.25
N VAL A 96 -6.31 -4.71 3.26
CA VAL A 96 -4.86 -4.66 3.08
C VAL A 96 -4.16 -5.57 4.07
N ASN A 97 -3.19 -6.34 3.60
CA ASN A 97 -2.47 -7.33 4.42
C ASN A 97 -0.95 -7.24 4.21
N PHE A 98 -0.24 -6.82 5.26
CA PHE A 98 1.22 -6.80 5.36
C PHE A 98 1.64 -7.38 6.71
N PRO A 99 1.58 -8.71 6.91
CA PRO A 99 1.79 -9.31 8.22
C PRO A 99 3.25 -9.21 8.71
N GLU A 100 4.19 -8.98 7.79
CA GLU A 100 5.63 -8.99 8.03
C GLU A 100 6.32 -7.63 7.94
N ALA A 101 5.56 -6.54 7.76
CA ALA A 101 6.17 -5.23 7.68
C ALA A 101 6.91 -4.90 8.99
N GLU A 102 8.05 -4.25 8.88
CA GLU A 102 8.84 -3.76 10.01
C GLU A 102 8.83 -2.23 10.02
N LYS A 103 8.78 -1.62 8.83
CA LYS A 103 8.71 -0.18 8.63
C LYS A 103 7.49 0.18 7.81
N LEU A 104 6.66 1.05 8.38
CA LEU A 104 5.48 1.62 7.74
C LEU A 104 5.69 3.12 7.61
N GLY A 105 5.54 3.63 6.39
CA GLY A 105 5.56 5.04 6.09
C GLY A 105 4.35 5.79 6.65
N GLU A 106 4.39 7.10 6.51
CA GLU A 106 3.34 8.00 6.96
C GLU A 106 2.14 7.96 6.01
N ARG A 107 0.93 8.14 6.57
CA ARG A 107 -0.30 8.39 5.80
C ARG A 107 -0.59 7.37 4.68
N ILE A 108 -0.17 6.12 4.88
CA ILE A 108 -0.33 5.01 3.92
C ILE A 108 -1.74 4.92 3.34
N PHE A 109 -2.77 5.12 4.17
CA PHE A 109 -4.19 5.01 3.79
C PHE A 109 -4.92 6.36 3.70
N TYR A 110 -4.20 7.46 3.50
CA TYR A 110 -4.85 8.77 3.38
C TYR A 110 -5.91 8.75 2.27
N ASN A 111 -7.08 9.34 2.51
CA ASN A 111 -8.22 9.35 1.57
C ASN A 111 -8.68 7.96 1.06
N CYS A 112 -8.41 6.86 1.81
CA CYS A 112 -8.98 5.53 1.54
C CYS A 112 -10.35 5.40 2.23
N LYS A 113 -11.42 5.70 1.51
CA LYS A 113 -12.76 5.85 2.10
C LYS A 113 -13.43 4.52 2.50
N LYS A 114 -13.08 3.41 1.85
CA LYS A 114 -13.75 2.11 2.03
C LYS A 114 -12.96 1.08 2.83
N ILE A 115 -11.81 1.45 3.40
CA ILE A 115 -10.94 0.49 4.08
C ILE A 115 -11.59 0.01 5.38
N LYS A 116 -11.60 -1.31 5.57
CA LYS A 116 -12.22 -1.99 6.72
C LYS A 116 -11.26 -2.96 7.38
N ASP A 117 -10.54 -3.74 6.56
CA ASP A 117 -9.69 -4.82 7.03
C ASP A 117 -8.22 -4.47 6.78
N VAL A 118 -7.47 -4.23 7.85
CA VAL A 118 -6.04 -3.93 7.77
C VAL A 118 -5.30 -4.88 8.69
N ASN A 119 -4.58 -5.82 8.10
CA ASN A 119 -3.65 -6.68 8.83
C ASN A 119 -2.23 -6.16 8.63
N MET A 120 -1.60 -5.76 9.73
CA MET A 120 -0.27 -5.18 9.81
C MET A 120 0.53 -5.96 10.84
N PRO A 121 1.88 -5.89 10.82
CA PRO A 121 2.71 -6.53 11.83
C PRO A 121 2.21 -6.24 13.24
N LYS A 122 2.18 -7.28 14.08
CA LYS A 122 1.99 -7.10 15.51
C LYS A 122 3.17 -6.28 16.02
N ARG A 123 2.88 -5.12 16.62
CA ARG A 123 3.90 -4.32 17.32
C ARG A 123 4.57 -5.23 18.37
N LYS A 124 5.90 -5.27 18.39
CA LYS A 124 6.64 -5.87 19.50
C LYS A 124 6.62 -4.87 20.64
N ASP A 125 5.70 -5.06 21.57
CA ASP A 125 5.72 -4.40 22.87
C ASP A 125 6.70 -5.18 23.76
N GLU A 126 7.61 -4.52 24.47
CA GLU A 126 8.51 -5.15 25.46
C GLU A 126 7.76 -5.82 26.65
N THR A 127 6.43 -5.94 26.60
CA THR A 127 5.59 -6.55 27.65
C THR A 127 4.51 -7.52 27.15
N GLY A 128 4.49 -7.90 25.86
CA GLY A 128 3.69 -9.05 25.39
C GLY A 128 2.15 -8.89 25.38
N ALA A 129 1.60 -7.68 25.50
CA ALA A 129 0.16 -7.46 25.42
C ALA A 129 -0.29 -7.00 24.02
N GLN A 130 -1.25 -7.71 23.41
CA GLN A 130 -1.84 -7.37 22.11
C GLN A 130 -2.62 -6.05 22.17
N LYS A 131 -2.26 -5.07 21.33
CA LYS A 131 -3.10 -3.89 21.06
C LYS A 131 -3.90 -4.07 19.77
N ARG A 132 -5.13 -3.53 19.80
CA ARG A 132 -6.18 -3.62 18.77
C ARG A 132 -5.72 -3.11 17.40
N PRO A 133 -6.35 -3.54 16.29
CA PRO A 133 -6.08 -3.01 14.95
C PRO A 133 -6.14 -1.48 14.93
N LEU A 134 -5.28 -0.85 14.12
CA LEU A 134 -5.24 0.60 13.92
C LEU A 134 -6.66 1.12 13.60
N GLU A 135 -7.28 1.83 14.55
CA GLU A 135 -8.55 2.50 14.32
C GLU A 135 -8.38 3.56 13.23
N LYS A 136 -9.41 3.69 12.39
CA LYS A 136 -9.43 4.57 11.21
C LYS A 136 -8.84 5.95 11.54
N PRO A 137 -7.93 6.50 10.73
CA PRO A 137 -7.60 7.91 10.85
C PRO A 137 -8.89 8.70 10.60
N LYS A 138 -9.32 9.50 11.59
CA LYS A 138 -10.53 10.32 11.50
C LYS A 138 -10.41 11.23 10.28
N GLU A 139 -11.53 11.42 9.58
CA GLU A 139 -11.65 12.03 8.26
C GLU A 139 -11.15 13.50 8.17
N ASN A 140 -10.67 14.09 9.27
CA ASN A 140 -10.07 15.43 9.31
C ASN A 140 -8.89 15.61 10.28
N ASP A 141 -8.30 14.54 10.84
CA ASP A 141 -7.12 14.73 11.71
C ASP A 141 -5.85 14.87 10.87
N ILE A 142 -5.20 16.02 11.01
CA ILE A 142 -3.79 16.20 10.70
C ILE A 142 -3.03 15.77 11.97
N PRO A 143 -2.43 14.57 12.04
CA PRO A 143 -1.29 14.38 12.93
C PRO A 143 -0.05 14.36 12.05
N VAL A 144 0.75 15.42 12.18
CA VAL A 144 2.19 15.30 11.99
C VAL A 144 2.63 14.35 13.10
N VAL A 145 2.96 13.10 12.75
CA VAL A 145 3.45 12.15 13.75
C VAL A 145 4.94 12.40 13.91
N GLU A 146 5.28 13.44 14.66
CA GLU A 146 6.62 13.54 15.21
C GLU A 146 6.88 12.29 16.07
N VAL A 147 8.05 11.69 15.84
CA VAL A 147 8.54 10.53 16.56
C VAL A 147 8.50 10.81 18.06
N GLY A 148 7.67 10.06 18.80
CA GLY A 148 7.84 9.92 20.25
C GLY A 148 6.69 10.28 21.19
N LYS A 149 5.40 10.28 20.79
CA LYS A 149 4.31 10.38 21.77
C LYS A 149 3.23 9.29 21.69
N ASN A 150 3.00 8.70 22.86
CA ASN A 150 1.89 7.85 23.24
C ASN A 150 0.55 8.54 22.90
N PHE A 151 -0.35 7.82 22.23
CA PHE A 151 -1.76 8.16 22.26
C PHE A 151 -2.58 6.96 22.72
N SER A 152 -3.16 7.13 23.91
CA SER A 152 -4.40 6.51 24.33
C SER A 152 -5.55 7.37 23.81
N PHE A 153 -6.45 6.81 23.01
CA PHE A 153 -7.71 7.46 22.67
C PHE A 153 -8.83 6.76 23.45
N GLN A 154 -9.46 7.50 24.36
CA GLN A 154 -10.79 7.16 24.89
C GLN A 154 -11.82 7.91 24.03
N TYR A 155 -12.99 7.28 23.90
CA TYR A 155 -14.09 7.53 22.97
C TYR A 155 -14.40 8.98 22.62
#